data_AF-A0A5N7Z9X1-F1
#
_entry.id   AF-A0A5N7Z9X1-F1
#
_cell.length_a   1.000
_cell.length_b   1.000
_cell.length_c   1.000
_cell.angle_alpha   90.00
_cell.angle_beta   90.00
_cell.angle_gamma   90.00
#
_symmetry.space_group_name_H-M   'P 1'
#
loop_
_entity.id
_entity.type
_entity.pdbx_description
1 polymer ?
#
loop_
_entity_poly.entity_id
_entity_poly.type
_entity_poly.pdbx_seq_one_letter_code
_entity_poly.pdbx_strand_id
1 'polypeptide(L)'
;MKKITFYAMTLFVALVGSSVFAQTAQQNLDYAIQSAENIQQDTPAAKTAAVQLAKQIVLLNAPNAQQFYDAMFVQVNSIQNNSDDVDYFASLARTASQNAFSTASINAITAELVNLNDILIGLTFQINDALAANDNATALNLIPNVKSVLDQQYTTTTSLINEINSVATAIKTYNVCMKLVDHLGNPITYNDLHGYYAYNDANVYFYPENYGDCYSNLAPGTYTFRAYNGYFSGASATTVTLSDSLVNANGVIEVTLVYWSE
;
A
#
# COMPACT_ATOMS: atom_id res chain seq x y z
N MET A 1 27.11 -27.14 6.56
CA MET A 1 25.86 -27.08 7.34
C MET A 1 25.27 -25.68 7.18
N LYS A 2 24.37 -25.49 6.21
CA LYS A 2 23.72 -24.20 5.95
C LYS A 2 22.45 -24.12 6.81
N LYS A 3 22.33 -23.03 7.57
CA LYS A 3 21.25 -22.78 8.52
C LYS A 3 19.95 -22.59 7.73
N ILE A 4 18.94 -23.40 8.04
CA ILE A 4 17.56 -23.23 7.58
C ILE A 4 16.97 -22.15 8.47
N THR A 5 16.72 -20.97 7.92
CA THR A 5 16.06 -19.88 8.64
C THR A 5 14.57 -20.16 8.65
N PHE A 6 14.07 -20.72 9.75
CA PHE A 6 12.64 -20.65 10.08
C PHE A 6 12.32 -19.20 10.44
N TYR A 7 11.60 -18.49 9.57
CA TYR A 7 11.02 -17.21 9.96
C TYR A 7 9.79 -17.48 10.81
N ALA A 8 9.94 -17.21 12.11
CA ALA A 8 8.86 -17.26 13.07
C ALA A 8 7.86 -16.15 12.74
N MET A 9 6.60 -16.54 12.53
CA MET A 9 5.46 -15.64 12.47
C MET A 9 5.21 -15.09 13.89
N THR A 10 5.88 -14.01 14.27
CA THR A 10 5.53 -13.26 15.48
C THR A 10 4.42 -12.28 15.16
N LEU A 11 3.18 -12.78 15.17
CA LEU A 11 2.00 -11.93 15.34
C LEU A 11 1.95 -11.54 16.83
N PHE A 12 2.51 -10.39 17.18
CA PHE A 12 2.41 -9.83 18.53
C PHE A 12 0.99 -9.28 18.73
N VAL A 13 0.03 -10.15 19.03
CA VAL A 13 -1.28 -9.71 19.55
C VAL A 13 -1.09 -9.44 21.04
N ALA A 14 -0.79 -8.20 21.39
CA ALA A 14 -0.89 -7.74 22.77
C ALA A 14 -2.37 -7.71 23.15
N LEU A 15 -2.82 -8.74 23.86
CA LEU A 15 -4.10 -8.81 24.55
C LEU A 15 -4.12 -7.77 25.68
N VAL A 16 -4.62 -6.57 25.38
CA VAL A 16 -5.04 -5.61 26.41
C VAL A 16 -6.37 -4.99 25.97
N GLY A 17 -7.41 -5.24 26.78
CA GLY A 17 -8.61 -4.41 26.92
C GLY A 17 -9.34 -3.97 25.65
N SER A 18 -10.41 -4.69 25.34
CA SER A 18 -11.56 -4.29 24.51
C SER A 18 -11.80 -2.78 24.33
N SER A 19 -11.14 -2.22 23.33
CA SER A 19 -11.72 -1.29 22.36
C SER A 19 -11.12 -1.71 21.03
N VAL A 20 -11.89 -2.40 20.20
CA VAL A 20 -11.45 -2.75 18.85
C VAL A 20 -11.40 -1.43 18.10
N PHE A 21 -10.26 -0.74 18.13
CA PHE A 21 -10.06 0.43 17.29
C PHE A 21 -10.27 -0.03 15.86
N ALA A 22 -11.31 0.48 15.19
CA ALA A 22 -11.54 0.21 13.79
C ALA A 22 -10.26 0.61 13.04
N GLN A 23 -9.66 -0.33 12.29
CA GLN A 23 -8.45 -0.07 11.52
C GLN A 23 -8.75 1.02 10.51
N THR A 24 -7.82 1.97 10.35
CA THR A 24 -8.01 3.06 9.39
C THR A 24 -7.94 2.54 7.96
N ALA A 25 -8.45 3.30 7.00
CA ALA A 25 -8.31 2.94 5.59
C ALA A 25 -6.84 2.78 5.18
N GLN A 26 -5.97 3.68 5.66
CA GLN A 26 -4.52 3.59 5.42
C GLN A 26 -3.93 2.30 5.99
N GLN A 27 -4.23 1.95 7.23
CA GLN A 27 -3.70 0.73 7.86
C GLN A 27 -4.09 -0.54 7.10
N ASN A 28 -5.33 -0.59 6.60
CA ASN A 28 -5.77 -1.71 5.76
C ASN A 28 -5.01 -1.75 4.43
N LEU A 29 -4.77 -0.61 3.77
CA LEU A 29 -3.97 -0.58 2.55
C LEU A 29 -2.51 -0.98 2.81
N ASP A 30 -1.93 -0.62 3.96
CA ASP A 30 -0.59 -1.05 4.35
C ASP A 30 -0.51 -2.58 4.51
N TYR A 31 -1.56 -3.21 5.07
CA TYR A 31 -1.66 -4.67 5.13
C TYR A 31 -1.78 -5.30 3.73
N ALA A 32 -2.58 -4.71 2.84
CA ALA A 32 -2.66 -5.17 1.45
C ALA A 32 -1.29 -5.08 0.74
N ILE A 33 -0.55 -3.97 0.93
CA ILE A 33 0.81 -3.82 0.40
C ILE A 33 1.72 -4.91 0.96
N GLN A 34 1.69 -5.15 2.27
CA GLN A 34 2.54 -6.17 2.90
C GLN A 34 2.26 -7.59 2.35
N SER A 35 0.99 -7.94 2.13
CA SER A 35 0.62 -9.22 1.51
C SER A 35 1.14 -9.32 0.07
N ALA A 36 1.03 -8.26 -0.73
CA ALA A 36 1.59 -8.22 -2.08
C ALA A 36 3.14 -8.31 -2.07
N GLU A 37 3.82 -7.67 -1.13
CA GLU A 37 5.27 -7.76 -0.96
C GLU A 37 5.74 -9.18 -0.62
N ASN A 38 4.97 -9.95 0.16
CA ASN A 38 5.28 -11.34 0.45
C ASN A 38 5.35 -12.18 -0.83
N ILE A 39 4.40 -12.01 -1.75
CA ILE A 39 4.41 -12.69 -3.07
C ILE A 39 5.70 -12.35 -3.83
N GLN A 40 6.07 -11.06 -3.85
CA GLN A 40 7.25 -10.59 -4.56
C GLN A 40 8.54 -11.20 -3.98
N GLN A 41 8.61 -11.36 -2.65
CA GLN A 41 9.75 -11.94 -1.94
C GLN A 41 9.90 -13.45 -2.14
N ASP A 42 8.81 -14.19 -2.32
CA ASP A 42 8.82 -15.66 -2.49
C ASP A 42 9.20 -16.09 -3.91
N THR A 43 8.82 -15.30 -4.92
CA THR A 43 9.02 -15.61 -6.34
C THR A 43 10.48 -15.95 -6.74
N PRO A 44 11.53 -15.26 -6.23
CA PRO A 44 12.92 -15.61 -6.48
C PRO A 44 13.34 -17.03 -6.05
N ALA A 45 12.74 -17.58 -4.99
CA ALA A 45 13.04 -18.94 -4.53
C ALA A 45 12.55 -19.99 -5.54
N ALA A 46 11.32 -19.82 -6.05
CA ALA A 46 10.77 -20.64 -7.11
C ALA A 46 11.61 -20.57 -8.39
N LYS A 47 12.02 -19.36 -8.81
CA LYS A 47 12.91 -19.18 -9.97
C LYS A 47 14.24 -19.90 -9.79
N THR A 48 14.80 -19.83 -8.58
CA THR A 48 16.03 -20.55 -8.24
C THR A 48 15.84 -22.06 -8.39
N ALA A 49 14.73 -22.61 -7.91
CA ALA A 49 14.44 -24.04 -8.04
C ALA A 49 14.34 -24.50 -9.51
N ALA A 50 13.67 -23.72 -10.37
CA ALA A 50 13.59 -24.00 -11.81
C ALA A 50 14.99 -24.01 -12.48
N VAL A 51 15.86 -23.07 -12.11
CA VAL A 51 17.25 -23.04 -12.59
C VAL A 51 18.06 -24.23 -12.07
N GLN A 52 17.86 -24.64 -10.81
CA GLN A 52 18.54 -25.80 -10.26
C GLN A 52 18.11 -27.10 -10.95
N LEU A 53 16.82 -27.25 -11.28
CA LEU A 53 16.34 -28.40 -12.03
C LEU A 53 17.03 -28.49 -13.41
N ALA A 54 17.12 -27.38 -14.14
CA ALA A 54 17.82 -27.36 -15.43
C ALA A 54 19.29 -27.80 -15.30
N LYS A 55 19.99 -27.34 -14.26
CA LYS A 55 21.38 -27.76 -13.97
C LYS A 55 21.46 -29.24 -13.63
N GLN A 56 20.52 -29.77 -12.86
CA GLN A 56 20.49 -31.18 -12.49
C GLN A 56 20.25 -32.09 -13.70
N ILE A 57 19.40 -31.66 -14.64
CA ILE A 57 19.19 -32.35 -15.91
C ILE A 57 20.47 -32.33 -16.76
N VAL A 58 21.04 -31.14 -17.01
CA VAL A 58 22.11 -30.95 -18.00
C VAL A 58 23.49 -31.40 -17.49
N LEU A 59 23.82 -31.10 -16.23
CA LEU A 59 25.18 -31.29 -15.70
C LEU A 59 25.33 -32.57 -14.89
N LEU A 60 24.27 -32.96 -14.17
CA LEU A 60 24.33 -34.05 -13.20
C LEU A 60 23.64 -35.32 -13.70
N ASN A 61 22.77 -35.19 -14.73
CA ASN A 61 21.87 -36.24 -15.19
C ASN A 61 21.11 -36.93 -14.02
N ALA A 62 20.76 -36.13 -13.01
CA ALA A 62 20.15 -36.56 -11.75
C ALA A 62 19.12 -35.52 -11.29
N PRO A 63 18.00 -35.35 -12.04
CA PRO A 63 16.98 -34.36 -11.74
C PRO A 63 16.30 -34.64 -10.40
N ASN A 64 16.12 -33.60 -9.58
CA ASN A 64 15.34 -33.66 -8.34
C ASN A 64 13.95 -33.05 -8.58
N ALA A 65 13.05 -33.86 -9.14
CA ALA A 65 11.68 -33.46 -9.45
C ALA A 65 10.92 -32.97 -8.20
N GLN A 66 11.07 -33.65 -7.06
CA GLN A 66 10.37 -33.32 -5.82
C GLN A 66 10.75 -31.91 -5.32
N GLN A 67 12.05 -31.58 -5.31
CA GLN A 67 12.50 -30.26 -4.86
C GLN A 67 11.97 -29.14 -5.76
N PHE A 68 11.90 -29.37 -7.07
CA PHE A 68 11.30 -28.41 -8.00
C PHE A 68 9.79 -28.27 -7.74
N TYR A 69 9.08 -29.40 -7.63
CA TYR A 69 7.65 -29.46 -7.37
C TYR A 69 7.26 -28.72 -6.09
N ASP A 70 7.94 -29.01 -4.98
CA ASP A 70 7.70 -28.37 -3.68
C ASP A 70 7.85 -26.84 -3.77
N ALA A 71 8.87 -26.37 -4.46
CA ALA A 71 9.11 -24.93 -4.63
C ALA A 71 8.02 -24.24 -5.47
N MET A 72 7.49 -24.91 -6.51
CA MET A 72 6.38 -24.36 -7.31
C MET A 72 5.10 -24.29 -6.49
N PHE A 73 4.80 -25.31 -5.69
CA PHE A 73 3.59 -25.32 -4.85
C PHE A 73 3.66 -24.33 -3.68
N VAL A 74 4.85 -24.09 -3.11
CA VAL A 74 5.04 -22.99 -2.15
C VAL A 74 4.69 -21.65 -2.80
N GLN A 75 5.16 -21.39 -4.02
CA GLN A 75 4.83 -20.16 -4.74
C GLN A 75 3.34 -20.03 -5.05
N VAL A 76 2.70 -21.11 -5.52
CA VAL A 76 1.26 -21.14 -5.79
C VAL A 76 0.46 -20.80 -4.55
N ASN A 77 0.78 -21.44 -3.42
CA ASN A 77 0.10 -21.20 -2.15
C ASN A 77 0.35 -19.78 -1.63
N SER A 78 1.57 -19.25 -1.81
CA SER A 78 1.90 -17.87 -1.46
C SER A 78 1.03 -16.88 -2.24
N ILE A 79 0.90 -17.06 -3.56
CA ILE A 79 0.04 -16.19 -4.38
C ILE A 79 -1.42 -16.32 -3.98
N GLN A 80 -1.96 -17.53 -3.80
CA GLN A 80 -3.38 -17.71 -3.44
C GLN A 80 -3.70 -17.00 -2.12
N ASN A 81 -2.97 -17.31 -1.06
CA ASN A 81 -3.23 -16.76 0.27
C ASN A 81 -3.07 -15.24 0.30
N ASN A 82 -1.98 -14.71 -0.28
CA ASN A 82 -1.74 -13.28 -0.24
C ASN A 82 -2.64 -12.49 -1.20
N SER A 83 -3.12 -13.09 -2.30
CA SER A 83 -4.09 -12.43 -3.19
C SER A 83 -5.46 -12.27 -2.50
N ASP A 84 -5.90 -13.31 -1.79
CA ASP A 84 -7.12 -13.26 -0.98
C ASP A 84 -7.00 -12.19 0.14
N ASP A 85 -5.85 -12.12 0.82
CA ASP A 85 -5.58 -11.10 1.83
C ASP A 85 -5.59 -9.69 1.24
N VAL A 86 -4.97 -9.47 0.08
CA VAL A 86 -5.00 -8.19 -0.63
C VAL A 86 -6.43 -7.74 -0.90
N ASP A 87 -7.25 -8.63 -1.47
CA ASP A 87 -8.65 -8.32 -1.81
C ASP A 87 -9.48 -8.02 -0.55
N TYR A 88 -9.25 -8.79 0.51
CA TYR A 88 -9.89 -8.59 1.81
C TYR A 88 -9.54 -7.22 2.41
N PHE A 89 -8.24 -6.91 2.53
CA PHE A 89 -7.78 -5.66 3.13
C PHE A 89 -8.13 -4.44 2.27
N ALA A 90 -8.07 -4.54 0.94
CA ALA A 90 -8.52 -3.46 0.06
C ALA A 90 -10.02 -3.17 0.22
N SER A 91 -10.84 -4.20 0.44
CA SER A 91 -12.28 -4.04 0.70
C SER A 91 -12.56 -3.40 2.07
N LEU A 92 -11.80 -3.78 3.11
CA LEU A 92 -11.87 -3.11 4.41
C LEU A 92 -11.45 -1.64 4.32
N ALA A 93 -10.36 -1.36 3.61
CA ALA A 93 -9.91 0.01 3.35
C ALA A 93 -10.99 0.85 2.66
N ARG A 94 -11.65 0.28 1.65
CA ARG A 94 -12.76 0.94 0.93
C ARG A 94 -13.91 1.29 1.86
N THR A 95 -14.22 0.41 2.80
CA THR A 95 -15.30 0.63 3.77
C THR A 95 -14.92 1.66 4.84
N ALA A 96 -13.66 1.69 5.25
CA ALA A 96 -13.14 2.60 6.28
C ALA A 96 -12.77 4.00 5.75
N SER A 97 -12.66 4.18 4.42
CA SER A 97 -12.21 5.43 3.82
C SER A 97 -13.29 6.50 3.81
N GLN A 98 -12.90 7.73 4.14
CA GLN A 98 -13.76 8.92 3.96
C GLN A 98 -13.80 9.37 2.50
N ASN A 99 -12.72 9.09 1.75
CA ASN A 99 -12.62 9.37 0.32
C ASN A 99 -12.98 8.11 -0.47
N ALA A 100 -13.98 8.21 -1.34
CA ALA A 100 -14.42 7.08 -2.14
C ALA A 100 -13.32 6.62 -3.11
N PHE A 101 -13.12 5.31 -3.23
CA PHE A 101 -12.28 4.68 -4.25
C PHE A 101 -12.85 3.32 -4.65
N SER A 102 -12.31 2.75 -5.73
CA SER A 102 -12.70 1.44 -6.25
C SER A 102 -11.61 0.41 -6.02
N THR A 103 -12.00 -0.84 -5.71
CA THR A 103 -11.07 -1.98 -5.64
C THR A 103 -10.96 -2.74 -6.97
N ALA A 104 -11.69 -2.34 -8.02
CA ALA A 104 -11.80 -3.11 -9.25
C ALA A 104 -10.45 -3.40 -9.93
N SER A 105 -9.55 -2.42 -10.00
CA SER A 105 -8.21 -2.61 -10.56
C SER A 105 -7.38 -3.59 -9.73
N ILE A 106 -7.44 -3.48 -8.40
CA ILE A 106 -6.76 -4.38 -7.46
C ILE A 106 -7.26 -5.82 -7.67
N ASN A 107 -8.59 -6.01 -7.68
CA ASN A 107 -9.22 -7.32 -7.87
C ASN A 107 -8.91 -7.94 -9.25
N ALA A 108 -8.75 -7.11 -10.28
CA ALA A 108 -8.36 -7.59 -11.62
C ALA A 108 -6.90 -8.10 -11.63
N ILE A 109 -6.00 -7.42 -10.92
CA ILE A 109 -4.59 -7.81 -10.84
C ILE A 109 -4.41 -9.07 -9.98
N THR A 110 -5.13 -9.19 -8.85
CA THR A 110 -5.11 -10.43 -8.03
C THR A 110 -5.68 -11.61 -8.79
N ALA A 111 -6.77 -11.43 -9.54
CA ALA A 111 -7.31 -12.47 -10.42
C ALA A 111 -6.29 -12.93 -11.48
N GLU A 112 -5.52 -11.99 -12.05
CA GLU A 112 -4.46 -12.34 -13.01
C GLU A 112 -3.32 -13.14 -12.37
N LEU A 113 -2.95 -12.82 -11.12
CA LEU A 113 -1.97 -13.64 -10.37
C LEU A 113 -2.47 -15.07 -10.17
N VAL A 114 -3.75 -15.25 -9.88
CA VAL A 114 -4.36 -16.59 -9.76
C VAL A 114 -4.40 -17.32 -11.10
N ASN A 115 -4.70 -16.63 -12.21
CA ASN A 115 -4.61 -17.23 -13.55
C ASN A 115 -3.19 -17.71 -13.87
N LEU A 116 -2.16 -16.92 -13.50
CA LEU A 116 -0.77 -17.31 -13.67
C LEU A 116 -0.39 -18.53 -12.82
N ASN A 117 -1.00 -18.70 -11.65
CA ASN A 117 -0.84 -19.93 -10.86
C ASN A 117 -1.34 -21.16 -11.60
N ASP A 118 -2.49 -21.10 -12.28
CA ASP A 118 -3.02 -22.25 -13.04
C ASP A 118 -2.04 -22.68 -14.15
N ILE A 119 -1.42 -21.72 -14.83
CA ILE A 119 -0.38 -21.98 -15.82
C ILE A 119 0.85 -22.62 -15.17
N LEU A 120 1.30 -22.08 -14.02
CA LEU A 120 2.46 -22.60 -13.29
C LEU A 120 2.23 -24.05 -12.83
N ILE A 121 1.05 -24.35 -12.30
CA ILE A 121 0.64 -25.71 -11.89
C ILE A 121 0.68 -26.65 -13.09
N GLY A 122 0.07 -26.26 -14.22
CA GLY A 122 0.06 -27.06 -15.44
C GLY A 122 1.45 -27.42 -15.93
N LEU A 123 2.36 -26.43 -16.00
CA LEU A 123 3.75 -26.65 -16.38
C LEU A 123 4.50 -27.53 -15.38
N THR A 124 4.22 -27.36 -14.09
CA THR A 124 4.83 -28.15 -13.01
C THR A 124 4.48 -29.64 -13.17
N PHE A 125 3.21 -29.96 -13.43
CA PHE A 125 2.81 -31.34 -13.69
C PHE A 125 3.42 -31.91 -14.96
N GLN A 126 3.44 -31.16 -16.06
CA GLN A 126 4.07 -31.62 -17.31
C GLN A 126 5.56 -31.94 -17.15
N ILE A 127 6.29 -31.11 -16.39
CA ILE A 127 7.70 -31.37 -16.07
C ILE A 127 7.83 -32.63 -15.20
N ASN A 128 7.00 -32.77 -14.17
CA ASN A 128 7.05 -33.93 -13.29
C ASN A 128 6.77 -35.24 -14.03
N ASP A 129 5.77 -35.26 -14.92
CA ASP A 129 5.42 -36.42 -15.74
C ASP A 129 6.54 -36.77 -16.73
N ALA A 130 7.16 -35.77 -17.37
CA ALA A 130 8.30 -35.98 -18.25
C ALA A 130 9.50 -36.59 -17.50
N LEU A 131 9.82 -36.10 -16.30
CA LEU A 131 10.88 -36.66 -15.47
C LEU A 131 10.57 -38.09 -15.01
N ALA A 132 9.32 -38.39 -14.66
CA ALA A 132 8.89 -39.76 -14.32
C ALA A 132 9.01 -40.73 -15.50
N ALA A 133 8.85 -40.24 -16.73
CA ALA A 133 9.06 -40.98 -17.97
C ALA A 133 10.54 -41.07 -18.42
N ASN A 134 11.48 -40.52 -17.65
CA ASN A 134 12.89 -40.33 -18.02
C ASN A 134 13.10 -39.47 -19.29
N ASP A 135 12.13 -38.61 -19.63
CA ASP A 135 12.23 -37.67 -20.74
C ASP A 135 12.79 -36.31 -20.27
N ASN A 136 14.11 -36.30 -20.06
CA ASN A 136 14.85 -35.11 -19.67
C ASN A 136 14.81 -33.99 -20.72
N ALA A 137 14.63 -34.33 -22.00
CA ALA A 137 14.59 -33.34 -23.08
C ALA A 137 13.30 -32.52 -23.03
N THR A 138 12.16 -33.17 -22.87
CA THR A 138 10.87 -32.50 -22.71
C THR A 138 10.84 -31.66 -21.43
N ALA A 139 11.30 -32.22 -20.30
CA ALA A 139 11.39 -31.45 -19.05
C ALA A 139 12.23 -30.18 -19.21
N LEU A 140 13.41 -30.28 -19.84
CA LEU A 140 14.30 -29.13 -20.07
C LEU A 140 13.67 -28.07 -20.96
N ASN A 141 12.91 -28.47 -21.99
CA ASN A 141 12.23 -27.56 -22.91
C ASN A 141 11.07 -26.79 -22.27
N LEU A 142 10.49 -27.29 -21.18
CA LEU A 142 9.39 -26.63 -20.45
C LEU A 142 9.88 -25.63 -19.40
N ILE A 143 11.10 -25.78 -18.88
CA ILE A 143 11.65 -24.88 -17.84
C ILE A 143 11.64 -23.39 -18.23
N PRO A 144 11.96 -22.99 -19.48
CA PRO A 144 11.83 -21.59 -19.90
C PRO A 144 10.42 -21.02 -19.72
N ASN A 145 9.39 -21.82 -19.95
CA ASN A 145 7.99 -21.40 -19.78
C ASN A 145 7.67 -21.17 -18.30
N VAL A 146 8.14 -22.05 -17.40
CA VAL A 146 8.01 -21.86 -15.95
C VAL A 146 8.66 -20.54 -15.51
N LYS A 147 9.88 -20.28 -15.99
CA LYS A 147 10.57 -19.02 -15.68
C LYS A 147 9.79 -17.80 -16.19
N SER A 148 9.24 -17.88 -17.39
CA SER A 148 8.41 -16.80 -17.95
C SER A 148 7.18 -16.51 -17.10
N VAL A 149 6.50 -17.55 -16.59
CA VAL A 149 5.33 -17.37 -15.70
C VAL A 149 5.76 -16.75 -14.37
N LEU A 150 6.86 -17.21 -13.77
CA LEU A 150 7.38 -16.62 -12.53
C LEU A 150 7.83 -15.16 -12.72
N ASP A 151 8.39 -14.81 -13.88
CA ASP A 151 8.71 -13.42 -14.23
C ASP A 151 7.43 -12.57 -14.35
N GLN A 152 6.39 -13.09 -14.99
CA GLN A 152 5.09 -12.43 -15.07
C GLN A 152 4.47 -12.24 -13.68
N GLN A 153 4.49 -13.26 -12.82
CA GLN A 153 4.00 -13.14 -11.44
C GLN A 153 4.72 -12.02 -10.67
N TYR A 154 6.05 -11.91 -10.81
CA TYR A 154 6.82 -10.84 -10.19
C TYR A 154 6.43 -9.44 -10.71
N THR A 155 6.30 -9.29 -12.04
CA THR A 155 5.91 -8.02 -12.65
C THR A 155 4.47 -7.64 -12.29
N THR A 156 3.53 -8.59 -12.35
CA THR A 156 2.12 -8.37 -11.98
C THR A 156 1.99 -7.97 -10.50
N THR A 157 2.77 -8.60 -9.61
CA THR A 157 2.82 -8.21 -8.19
C THR A 157 3.38 -6.79 -8.01
N THR A 158 4.36 -6.39 -8.82
CA THR A 158 4.88 -5.02 -8.80
C THR A 158 3.80 -4.01 -9.20
N SER A 159 3.01 -4.34 -10.24
CA SER A 159 1.83 -3.55 -10.63
C SER A 159 0.78 -3.49 -9.53
N LEU A 160 0.54 -4.59 -8.81
CA LEU A 160 -0.38 -4.64 -7.67
C LEU A 160 0.04 -3.65 -6.57
N ILE A 161 1.30 -3.70 -6.15
CA ILE A 161 1.84 -2.79 -5.13
C ILE A 161 1.69 -1.33 -5.57
N ASN A 162 1.98 -1.02 -6.83
CA ASN A 162 1.84 0.33 -7.36
C ASN A 162 0.38 0.82 -7.37
N GLU A 163 -0.56 -0.06 -7.72
CA GLU A 163 -2.00 0.27 -7.70
C GLU A 163 -2.47 0.56 -6.28
N ILE A 164 -2.10 -0.28 -5.31
CA ILE A 164 -2.48 -0.08 -3.89
C ILE A 164 -1.87 1.23 -3.36
N ASN A 165 -0.62 1.54 -3.70
CA ASN A 165 0.02 2.82 -3.33
C ASN A 165 -0.67 4.03 -3.98
N SER A 166 -1.12 3.91 -5.22
CA SER A 166 -1.88 4.96 -5.89
C SER A 166 -3.20 5.22 -5.17
N VAL A 167 -3.91 4.16 -4.78
CA VAL A 167 -5.12 4.26 -3.95
C VAL A 167 -4.81 4.92 -2.61
N ALA A 168 -3.78 4.46 -1.88
CA ALA A 168 -3.38 5.03 -0.60
C ALA A 168 -3.11 6.53 -0.68
N THR A 169 -2.43 6.96 -1.75
CA THR A 169 -2.18 8.37 -2.02
C THR A 169 -3.47 9.13 -2.30
N ALA A 170 -4.39 8.56 -3.10
CA ALA A 170 -5.63 9.21 -3.50
C ALA A 170 -6.62 9.38 -2.34
N ILE A 171 -6.64 8.43 -1.39
CA ILE A 171 -7.58 8.46 -0.26
C ILE A 171 -7.03 9.17 0.96
N LYS A 172 -5.76 9.57 0.92
CA LYS A 172 -5.08 10.20 2.04
C LYS A 172 -5.88 11.40 2.56
N THR A 173 -5.68 11.72 3.83
CA THR A 173 -6.27 12.89 4.44
C THR A 173 -5.26 13.58 5.34
N TYR A 174 -5.39 14.89 5.47
CA TYR A 174 -4.49 15.74 6.24
C TYR A 174 -5.27 16.47 7.33
N ASN A 175 -4.71 16.47 8.53
CA ASN A 175 -5.14 17.36 9.59
C ASN A 175 -4.36 18.66 9.45
N VAL A 176 -5.05 19.80 9.49
CA VAL A 176 -4.46 21.12 9.26
C VAL A 176 -4.82 22.01 10.43
N CYS A 177 -3.84 22.63 11.08
CA CYS A 177 -4.08 23.55 12.19
C CYS A 177 -3.59 24.96 11.85
N MET A 178 -4.38 25.96 12.21
CA MET A 178 -4.10 27.36 11.96
C MET A 178 -3.21 27.93 13.05
N LYS A 179 -2.18 28.67 12.64
CA LYS A 179 -1.32 29.46 13.53
C LYS A 179 -1.43 30.92 13.16
N LEU A 180 -1.67 31.78 14.16
CA LEU A 180 -1.74 33.21 13.96
C LEU A 180 -0.46 33.88 14.49
N VAL A 181 0.13 34.77 13.69
CA VAL A 181 1.34 35.52 14.04
C VAL A 181 1.19 37.01 13.78
N ASP A 182 1.98 37.84 14.45
CA ASP A 182 2.14 39.25 14.13
C ASP A 182 2.99 39.47 12.85
N HIS A 183 3.20 40.73 12.47
CA HIS A 183 4.01 41.10 11.30
C HIS A 183 5.52 40.76 11.43
N LEU A 184 5.98 40.40 12.63
CA LEU A 184 7.35 39.95 12.92
C LEU A 184 7.45 38.42 12.99
N GLY A 185 6.33 37.70 12.88
CA GLY A 185 6.25 36.24 12.98
C GLY A 185 6.10 35.70 14.40
N ASN A 186 5.88 36.56 15.41
CA ASN A 186 5.63 36.10 16.78
C ASN A 186 4.20 35.54 16.90
N PRO A 187 3.99 34.39 17.56
CA PRO A 187 2.65 33.87 17.81
C PRO A 187 1.80 34.86 18.62
N ILE A 188 0.52 34.98 18.26
CA ILE A 188 -0.42 35.82 19.00
C ILE A 188 -1.69 35.08 19.36
N THR A 189 -2.34 35.55 20.43
CA THR A 189 -3.73 35.20 20.76
C THR A 189 -4.61 36.39 20.40
N TYR A 190 -5.80 36.12 19.86
CA TYR A 190 -6.74 37.14 19.42
C TYR A 190 -8.08 36.94 20.13
N ASN A 191 -8.81 38.04 20.32
CA ASN A 191 -10.17 38.00 20.86
C ASN A 191 -11.22 38.52 19.86
N ASP A 192 -10.79 39.16 18.75
CA ASP A 192 -11.69 39.87 17.83
C ASP A 192 -11.94 39.13 16.50
N LEU A 193 -11.11 38.13 16.10
CA LEU A 193 -11.45 37.30 14.94
C LEU A 193 -12.53 36.27 15.29
N HIS A 194 -13.36 35.92 14.32
CA HIS A 194 -14.50 35.02 14.49
C HIS A 194 -14.26 33.61 13.94
N GLY A 195 -13.02 33.12 14.10
CA GLY A 195 -12.59 31.81 13.65
C GLY A 195 -12.06 31.79 12.21
N TYR A 196 -11.92 30.58 11.67
CA TYR A 196 -11.26 30.32 10.39
C TYR A 196 -12.18 29.63 9.38
N TYR A 197 -11.85 29.77 8.11
CA TYR A 197 -12.42 28.98 7.04
C TYR A 197 -11.36 28.69 5.96
N ALA A 198 -11.58 27.61 5.22
CA ALA A 198 -10.80 27.27 4.06
C ALA A 198 -11.73 27.04 2.86
N TYR A 199 -11.20 27.20 1.66
CA TYR A 199 -11.88 26.73 0.45
C TYR A 199 -10.88 26.15 -0.53
N ASN A 200 -11.32 25.14 -1.28
CA ASN A 200 -10.51 24.51 -2.33
C ASN A 200 -10.68 25.24 -3.68
N ASP A 201 -9.96 24.79 -4.71
CA ASP A 201 -10.02 25.36 -6.07
C ASP A 201 -11.43 25.29 -6.70
N ALA A 202 -12.32 24.41 -6.20
CA ALA A 202 -13.71 24.31 -6.62
C ALA A 202 -14.65 25.26 -5.83
N ASN A 203 -14.11 26.16 -5.01
CA ASN A 203 -14.84 27.04 -4.08
C ASN A 203 -15.76 26.29 -3.10
N VAL A 204 -15.42 25.04 -2.76
CA VAL A 204 -16.09 24.31 -1.68
C VAL A 204 -15.49 24.79 -0.37
N TYR A 205 -16.33 25.22 0.57
CA TYR A 205 -15.92 25.75 1.86
C TYR A 205 -15.80 24.64 2.92
N PHE A 206 -14.76 24.75 3.74
CA PHE A 206 -14.44 23.87 4.85
C PHE A 206 -14.28 24.70 6.12
N TYR A 207 -14.66 24.13 7.25
CA TYR A 207 -14.67 24.80 8.55
C TYR A 207 -13.93 23.94 9.60
N PRO A 208 -13.21 24.57 10.54
CA PRO A 208 -12.58 23.86 11.65
C PRO A 208 -13.59 23.11 12.51
N GLU A 209 -13.15 22.03 13.16
CA GLU A 209 -13.99 21.31 14.12
C GLU A 209 -14.27 22.17 15.36
N ASN A 210 -15.52 22.13 15.84
CA ASN A 210 -15.94 22.82 17.08
C ASN A 210 -15.58 24.32 17.15
N TYR A 211 -15.51 25.01 16.01
CA TYR A 211 -15.06 26.41 15.92
C TYR A 211 -13.63 26.64 16.44
N GLY A 212 -12.79 25.61 16.42
CA GLY A 212 -11.38 25.69 16.80
C GLY A 212 -10.48 26.22 15.68
N ASP A 213 -9.21 25.88 15.79
CA ASP A 213 -8.13 26.23 14.86
C ASP A 213 -7.72 25.07 13.94
N CYS A 214 -8.26 23.87 14.14
CA CYS A 214 -7.89 22.68 13.38
C CYS A 214 -9.03 22.13 12.51
N TYR A 215 -8.65 21.75 11.29
CA TYR A 215 -9.42 20.99 10.33
C TYR A 215 -8.97 19.53 10.40
N SER A 216 -9.92 18.61 10.40
CA SER A 216 -9.63 17.19 10.30
C SER A 216 -9.94 16.67 8.90
N ASN A 217 -9.16 15.67 8.50
CA ASN A 217 -9.42 14.83 7.35
C ASN A 217 -9.59 15.57 6.00
N LEU A 218 -8.86 16.66 5.77
CA LEU A 218 -8.88 17.34 4.47
C LEU A 218 -8.22 16.47 3.40
N ALA A 219 -8.91 16.27 2.28
CA ALA A 219 -8.36 15.53 1.14
C ALA A 219 -7.16 16.27 0.52
N PRO A 220 -6.22 15.56 -0.15
CA PRO A 220 -5.16 16.16 -0.93
C PRO A 220 -5.70 17.21 -1.92
N GLY A 221 -5.01 18.34 -2.01
CA GLY A 221 -5.42 19.43 -2.89
C GLY A 221 -4.88 20.77 -2.45
N THR A 222 -5.20 21.80 -3.22
CA THR A 222 -4.86 23.19 -2.91
C THR A 222 -6.03 23.87 -2.22
N TYR A 223 -5.74 24.52 -1.10
CA TYR A 223 -6.71 25.22 -0.26
C TYR A 223 -6.20 26.62 0.04
N THR A 224 -7.12 27.59 0.04
CA THR A 224 -6.87 28.92 0.59
C THR A 224 -7.50 29.01 1.99
N PHE A 225 -6.66 29.24 2.99
CA PHE A 225 -7.03 29.40 4.39
C PHE A 225 -7.13 30.88 4.75
N ARG A 226 -8.18 31.26 5.48
CA ARG A 226 -8.48 32.63 5.88
C ARG A 226 -9.09 32.66 7.29
N ALA A 227 -9.11 33.84 7.88
CA ALA A 227 -9.87 34.13 9.10
C ALA A 227 -11.10 34.99 8.77
N TYR A 228 -12.13 34.89 9.60
CA TYR A 228 -13.20 35.89 9.61
C TYR A 228 -12.70 37.14 10.33
N ASN A 229 -12.77 38.29 9.64
CA ASN A 229 -12.35 39.56 10.19
C ASN A 229 -13.22 39.94 11.41
N GLY A 230 -12.58 40.59 12.38
CA GLY A 230 -13.24 41.29 13.47
C GLY A 230 -13.64 42.72 13.09
N TYR A 231 -13.99 43.53 14.08
CA TYR A 231 -14.48 44.89 13.83
C TYR A 231 -13.36 45.85 13.38
N PHE A 232 -12.16 45.70 13.94
CA PHE A 232 -10.96 46.48 13.57
C PHE A 232 -9.76 45.60 13.26
N SER A 233 -9.97 44.30 13.05
CA SER A 233 -8.89 43.34 12.89
C SER A 233 -9.17 42.29 11.82
N GLY A 234 -8.11 41.67 11.34
CA GLY A 234 -8.21 40.58 10.37
C GLY A 234 -6.93 39.78 10.29
N ALA A 235 -6.89 38.85 9.33
CA ALA A 235 -5.70 38.09 9.03
C ALA A 235 -5.45 38.00 7.52
N SER A 236 -4.22 37.71 7.14
CA SER A 236 -3.85 37.39 5.76
C SER A 236 -4.57 36.12 5.28
N ALA A 237 -4.51 35.88 3.98
CA ALA A 237 -4.85 34.59 3.38
C ALA A 237 -3.57 33.83 3.06
N THR A 238 -3.60 32.50 3.20
CA THR A 238 -2.48 31.63 2.83
C THR A 238 -3.02 30.48 1.98
N THR A 239 -2.42 30.27 0.80
CA THR A 239 -2.75 29.14 -0.08
C THR A 239 -1.71 28.05 0.05
N VAL A 240 -2.15 26.82 0.31
CA VAL A 240 -1.28 25.66 0.53
C VAL A 240 -1.80 24.48 -0.27
N THR A 241 -0.90 23.80 -0.98
CA THR A 241 -1.15 22.47 -1.54
C THR A 241 -0.76 21.42 -0.50
N LEU A 242 -1.75 20.69 0.02
CA LEU A 242 -1.52 19.72 1.09
C LEU A 242 -0.70 18.53 0.57
N SER A 243 0.38 18.21 1.28
CA SER A 243 1.29 17.13 0.95
C SER A 243 2.03 16.63 2.19
N ASP A 244 2.62 15.44 2.09
CA ASP A 244 3.35 14.80 3.20
C ASP A 244 4.55 15.59 3.69
N SER A 245 5.20 16.34 2.80
CA SER A 245 6.34 17.19 3.14
C SER A 245 6.00 18.32 4.12
N LEU A 246 4.72 18.63 4.29
CA LEU A 246 4.23 19.68 5.19
C LEU A 246 3.78 19.13 6.55
N VAL A 247 3.67 17.82 6.70
CA VAL A 247 3.23 17.17 7.94
C VAL A 247 4.37 17.26 8.96
N ASN A 248 4.11 17.91 10.08
CA ASN A 248 5.09 18.06 11.16
C ASN A 248 5.17 16.78 12.03
N ALA A 249 6.05 16.80 13.04
CA ALA A 249 6.25 15.66 13.94
C ALA A 249 5.00 15.25 14.76
N ASN A 250 3.99 16.13 14.86
CA ASN A 250 2.72 15.86 15.53
C ASN A 250 1.65 15.30 14.57
N GLY A 251 1.98 15.08 13.29
CA GLY A 251 1.05 14.54 12.30
C GLY A 251 0.06 15.56 11.74
N VAL A 252 0.35 16.86 11.85
CA VAL A 252 -0.49 17.95 11.34
C VAL A 252 0.29 18.87 10.40
N ILE A 253 -0.42 19.51 9.47
CA ILE A 253 0.09 20.61 8.67
C ILE A 253 -0.24 21.92 9.40
N GLU A 254 0.77 22.72 9.75
CA GLU A 254 0.55 24.04 10.35
C GLU A 254 0.50 25.13 9.27
N VAL A 255 -0.63 25.83 9.18
CA VAL A 255 -0.80 26.94 8.24
C VAL A 255 -0.76 28.26 9.00
N THR A 256 0.18 29.13 8.64
CA THR A 256 0.35 30.42 9.30
C THR A 256 -0.40 31.53 8.58
N LEU A 257 -1.21 32.31 9.33
CA LEU A 257 -1.79 33.58 8.88
C LEU A 257 -1.17 34.74 9.67
N VAL A 258 -1.00 35.88 9.00
CA VAL A 258 -0.48 37.12 9.60
C VAL A 258 -1.64 38.00 10.02
N TYR A 259 -1.72 38.30 11.31
CA TYR A 259 -2.73 39.18 11.88
C TYR A 259 -2.42 40.64 11.64
N TRP A 260 -3.47 41.44 11.50
CA TRP A 260 -3.43 42.88 11.50
C TRP A 260 -4.59 43.46 12.31
N SER A 261 -4.38 44.65 12.87
CA SER A 261 -5.38 45.45 13.57
C SER A 261 -5.16 46.91 13.23
N GLU A 262 -6.26 47.65 13.01
CA GLU A 262 -6.27 49.11 12.86
C GLU A 262 -6.05 49.84 14.19
#